data_AF-A0A257WZG2-F1
#
_entry.id   AF-A0A257WZG2-F1
#
_cell.length_a   1.000
_cell.length_b   1.000
_cell.length_c   1.000
_cell.angle_alpha   90.00
_cell.angle_beta   90.00
_cell.angle_gamma   90.00
#
_symmetry.space_group_name_H-M   'P 1'
#
loop_
_entity.id
_entity.type
_entity.pdbx_description
1 polymer ?
#
loop_
_entity_poly.entity_id
_entity_poly.type
_entity_poly.pdbx_seq_one_letter_code
_entity_poly.pdbx_strand_id
1 'polypeptide(L)'
;MLRLPVAALIIACMATSALAQEREPEERQRLLDLAYTLGESHALRQTCEGVNDQLWRSRMVRLTEVEQADQGFDAQLRERFNTGFAARQGEFPLCDTASRKAEQQSARKGQALALKLSQSMRVVQRGETAPDSMAEIVAPR
;
A
#
# COMPACT_ATOMS: atom_id res chain seq x y z
N MET A 1 48.56 41.48 -14.81
CA MET A 1 47.77 40.42 -15.48
C MET A 1 46.91 39.71 -14.44
N LEU A 2 45.60 39.86 -14.62
CA LEU A 2 44.43 39.18 -14.05
C LEU A 2 44.52 38.54 -12.64
N ARG A 3 43.94 39.24 -11.67
CA ARG A 3 43.36 38.67 -10.45
C ARG A 3 41.98 38.11 -10.81
N LEU A 4 41.68 36.85 -10.49
CA LEU A 4 40.32 36.30 -10.59
C LEU A 4 39.90 35.69 -9.24
N PRO A 5 38.66 35.94 -8.80
CA PRO A 5 38.25 35.80 -7.40
C PRO A 5 37.64 34.43 -7.08
N VAL A 6 37.76 34.08 -5.80
CA VAL A 6 37.01 33.03 -5.12
C VAL A 6 35.51 33.27 -5.34
N ALA A 7 34.85 32.36 -6.06
CA ALA A 7 33.40 32.27 -6.09
C ALA A 7 33.01 30.86 -5.65
N ALA A 8 32.84 30.71 -4.34
CA ALA A 8 32.27 29.53 -3.72
C ALA A 8 30.79 29.42 -4.13
N LEU A 9 30.48 28.58 -5.11
CA LEU A 9 29.12 28.19 -5.42
C LEU A 9 28.73 27.04 -4.49
N ILE A 10 28.31 27.37 -3.26
CA ILE A 10 27.63 26.42 -2.39
C ILE A 10 26.25 26.19 -3.02
N ILE A 11 26.15 25.15 -3.84
CA ILE A 11 24.87 24.61 -4.29
C ILE A 11 24.22 23.99 -3.04
N ALA A 12 23.35 24.75 -2.40
CA ALA A 12 22.47 24.24 -1.36
C ALA A 12 21.46 23.30 -2.05
N CYS A 13 21.82 22.02 -2.15
CA CYS A 13 20.86 20.96 -2.41
C CYS A 13 19.89 20.93 -1.22
N MET A 14 18.80 21.70 -1.32
CA MET A 14 17.62 21.47 -0.50
C MET A 14 17.04 20.14 -0.95
N ALA A 15 17.58 19.05 -0.40
CA ALA A 15 16.88 17.79 -0.33
C ALA A 15 15.68 18.04 0.58
N THR A 16 14.55 18.42 -0.01
CA THR A 16 13.26 18.24 0.62
C THR A 16 13.15 16.75 0.88
N SER A 17 13.43 16.35 2.12
CA SER A 17 13.06 15.04 2.61
C SER A 17 11.59 14.87 2.26
N ALA A 18 11.28 13.95 1.37
CA ALA A 18 9.93 13.44 1.24
C ALA A 18 9.59 12.86 2.61
N LEU A 19 8.96 13.67 3.46
CA LEU A 19 8.30 13.14 4.64
C LEU A 19 7.38 12.07 4.09
N ALA A 20 7.57 10.82 4.52
CA ALA A 20 6.66 9.73 4.20
C ALA A 20 5.26 10.24 4.51
N GLN A 21 4.51 10.60 3.46
CA GLN A 21 3.21 11.22 3.62
C GLN A 21 2.33 10.13 4.19
N GLU A 22 2.07 10.25 5.50
CA GLU A 22 1.30 9.26 6.22
C GLU A 22 -0.07 9.17 5.54
N ARG A 23 -0.44 7.95 5.13
CA ARG A 23 -1.73 7.73 4.49
C ARG A 23 -2.86 8.20 5.40
N GLU A 24 -3.89 8.77 4.79
CA GLU A 24 -5.12 9.14 5.50
C GLU A 24 -5.69 7.95 6.28
N PRO A 25 -6.35 8.16 7.43
CA PRO A 25 -6.83 7.09 8.28
C PRO A 25 -7.68 6.04 7.55
N GLU A 26 -8.50 6.47 6.58
CA GLU A 26 -9.32 5.57 5.77
C GLU A 26 -8.47 4.66 4.87
N GLU A 27 -7.39 5.18 4.29
CA GLU A 27 -6.46 4.38 3.49
C GLU A 27 -5.66 3.40 4.35
N ARG A 28 -5.23 3.82 5.55
CA ARG A 28 -4.60 2.93 6.53
C ARG A 28 -5.54 1.78 6.89
N GLN A 29 -6.82 2.07 7.13
CA GLN A 29 -7.81 1.02 7.38
C GLN A 29 -7.97 0.07 6.18
N ARG A 30 -8.02 0.60 4.94
CA ARG A 30 -8.08 -0.24 3.74
C ARG A 30 -6.85 -1.14 3.56
N LEU A 31 -5.66 -0.69 3.95
CA LEU A 31 -4.45 -1.52 3.96
C LEU A 31 -4.54 -2.64 4.99
N LEU A 32 -5.05 -2.36 6.19
CA LEU A 32 -5.29 -3.38 7.22
C LEU A 32 -6.33 -4.42 6.76
N ASP A 33 -7.37 -3.99 6.05
CA ASP A 33 -8.38 -4.87 5.47
C ASP A 33 -7.79 -5.73 4.33
N LEU A 34 -6.92 -5.14 3.50
CA LEU A 34 -6.21 -5.86 2.44
C LEU A 34 -5.29 -6.92 3.05
N ALA A 35 -4.49 -6.56 4.05
CA ALA A 35 -3.58 -7.50 4.73
C ALA A 35 -4.34 -8.68 5.35
N TYR A 36 -5.48 -8.41 6.01
CA TYR A 36 -6.37 -9.45 6.51
C TYR A 36 -6.83 -10.40 5.40
N THR A 37 -7.31 -9.86 4.29
CA THR A 37 -7.80 -10.67 3.16
C THR A 37 -6.70 -11.42 2.42
N LEU A 38 -5.46 -10.91 2.38
CA LEU A 38 -4.30 -11.68 1.92
C LEU A 38 -4.03 -12.87 2.83
N GLY A 39 -4.18 -12.71 4.15
CA GLY A 39 -4.10 -13.80 5.13
C GLY A 39 -5.17 -14.87 4.91
N GLU A 40 -6.43 -14.45 4.71
CA GLU A 40 -7.53 -15.36 4.36
C GLU A 40 -7.21 -16.16 3.10
N SER A 41 -6.77 -15.49 2.03
CA SER A 41 -6.40 -16.12 0.77
C SER A 41 -5.23 -17.09 0.93
N HIS A 42 -4.29 -16.78 1.82
CA HIS A 42 -3.15 -17.63 2.12
C HIS A 42 -3.56 -18.95 2.79
N ALA A 43 -4.42 -18.89 3.81
CA ALA A 43 -4.92 -20.08 4.48
C ALA A 43 -5.69 -20.98 3.51
N LEU A 44 -6.60 -20.40 2.72
CA LEU A 44 -7.43 -21.14 1.77
C LEU A 44 -6.58 -21.82 0.68
N ARG A 45 -5.55 -21.14 0.15
CA ARG A 45 -4.59 -21.78 -0.76
C ARG A 45 -3.79 -22.88 -0.08
N GLN A 46 -3.27 -22.68 1.13
CA GLN A 46 -2.53 -23.76 1.81
C GLN A 46 -3.39 -25.01 2.02
N THR A 47 -4.68 -24.84 2.31
CA THR A 47 -5.63 -25.95 2.42
C THR A 47 -5.73 -26.76 1.13
N CYS A 48 -5.64 -26.13 -0.05
CA CYS A 48 -5.80 -26.79 -1.35
C CYS A 48 -4.50 -27.15 -2.10
N GLU A 49 -3.47 -26.32 -1.98
CA GLU A 49 -2.20 -26.41 -2.70
C GLU A 49 -1.06 -26.93 -1.81
N GLY A 50 -1.31 -27.04 -0.49
CA GLY A 50 -0.37 -27.55 0.50
C GLY A 50 0.35 -26.44 1.29
N VAL A 51 0.88 -26.83 2.45
CA VAL A 51 1.43 -25.90 3.45
C VAL A 51 2.66 -25.11 2.99
N ASN A 52 3.29 -25.56 1.91
CA ASN A 52 4.47 -24.92 1.34
C ASN A 52 4.13 -23.82 0.32
N ASP A 53 2.85 -23.58 -0.02
CA ASP A 53 2.48 -22.47 -0.91
C ASP A 53 2.88 -21.13 -0.27
N GLN A 54 3.67 -20.32 -0.98
CA GLN A 54 4.17 -19.03 -0.50
C GLN A 54 3.65 -17.84 -1.30
N LEU A 55 2.65 -18.05 -2.17
CA LEU A 55 2.21 -17.01 -3.12
C LEU A 55 1.77 -15.75 -2.37
N TRP A 56 0.82 -15.91 -1.44
CA TRP A 56 0.23 -14.77 -0.72
C TRP A 56 1.16 -14.20 0.34
N ARG A 57 2.02 -15.02 0.97
CA ARG A 57 3.06 -14.52 1.88
C ARG A 57 4.03 -13.58 1.14
N SER A 58 4.47 -13.97 -0.07
CA SER A 58 5.32 -13.11 -0.91
C SER A 58 4.61 -11.79 -1.30
N ARG A 59 3.29 -11.82 -1.54
CA ARG A 59 2.50 -10.61 -1.81
C ARG A 59 2.38 -9.72 -0.58
N MET A 60 2.24 -10.30 0.61
CA MET A 60 2.20 -9.56 1.87
C MET A 60 3.55 -8.87 2.15
N VAL A 61 4.67 -9.57 1.93
CA VAL A 61 6.01 -8.98 2.02
C VAL A 61 6.13 -7.79 1.07
N ARG A 62 5.69 -7.96 -0.18
CA ARG A 62 5.73 -6.86 -1.15
C ARG A 62 4.81 -5.69 -0.78
N LEU A 63 3.68 -5.95 -0.12
CA LEU A 63 2.81 -4.88 0.39
C LEU A 63 3.59 -4.03 1.39
N THR A 64 4.23 -4.66 2.38
CA THR A 64 5.00 -3.94 3.42
C THR A 64 6.21 -3.22 2.84
N GLU A 65 6.88 -3.79 1.84
CA GLU A 65 8.01 -3.16 1.13
C GLU A 65 7.59 -1.93 0.33
N VAL A 66 6.41 -1.95 -0.29
CA VAL A 66 5.91 -0.82 -1.10
C VAL A 66 5.39 0.30 -0.20
N GLU A 67 4.66 -0.06 0.85
CA GLU A 67 4.05 0.93 1.75
C GLU A 67 5.08 1.65 2.61
N GLN A 68 6.23 1.03 2.91
CA GLN A 68 7.34 1.63 3.67
C GLN A 68 6.87 2.37 4.93
N ALA A 69 5.88 1.80 5.61
CA ALA A 69 5.26 2.43 6.76
C ALA A 69 6.17 2.41 7.99
N ASP A 70 5.80 3.19 9.00
CA ASP A 70 6.45 3.10 10.30
C ASP A 70 6.35 1.67 10.89
N GLN A 71 7.30 1.32 11.75
CA GLN A 71 7.39 -0.04 12.31
C GLN A 71 6.10 -0.47 13.05
N GLY A 72 5.40 0.49 13.67
CA GLY A 72 4.16 0.22 14.39
C GLY A 72 3.02 -0.16 13.45
N PHE A 73 2.90 0.52 12.31
CA PHE A 73 1.91 0.15 11.30
C PHE A 73 2.27 -1.13 10.56
N ASP A 74 3.54 -1.34 10.27
CA ASP A 74 4.01 -2.56 9.63
C ASP A 74 3.75 -3.80 10.51
N ALA A 75 3.91 -3.67 11.83
CA ALA A 75 3.50 -4.70 12.78
C ALA A 75 1.99 -4.97 12.73
N GLN A 76 1.16 -3.93 12.63
CA GLN A 76 -0.29 -4.08 12.50
C GLN A 76 -0.68 -4.79 11.19
N LEU A 77 -0.05 -4.45 10.07
CA LEU A 77 -0.30 -5.12 8.79
C LEU A 77 -0.03 -6.63 8.88
N ARG A 78 1.12 -7.01 9.47
CA ARG A 78 1.47 -8.41 9.69
C ARG A 78 0.51 -9.12 10.63
N GLU A 79 0.08 -8.45 11.70
CA GLU A 79 -0.91 -8.98 12.63
C GLU A 79 -2.26 -9.24 11.95
N ARG A 80 -2.73 -8.31 11.12
CA ARG A 80 -3.97 -8.48 10.35
C ARG A 80 -3.88 -9.65 9.39
N PHE A 81 -2.75 -9.82 8.70
CA PHE A 81 -2.49 -11.00 7.87
C PHE A 81 -2.59 -12.29 8.68
N ASN A 82 -1.94 -12.36 9.84
CA ASN A 82 -1.99 -13.55 10.71
C ASN A 82 -3.41 -13.82 11.22
N THR A 83 -4.15 -12.78 11.58
CA THR A 83 -5.55 -12.89 12.00
C THR A 83 -6.42 -13.48 10.89
N GLY A 84 -6.31 -12.96 9.66
CA GLY A 84 -7.09 -13.47 8.52
C GLY A 84 -6.71 -14.91 8.14
N PHE A 85 -5.43 -15.25 8.26
CA PHE A 85 -4.94 -16.62 8.09
C PHE A 85 -5.57 -17.57 9.10
N ALA A 86 -5.48 -17.25 10.39
CA ALA A 86 -6.04 -18.08 11.46
C ALA A 86 -7.56 -18.26 11.31
N ALA A 87 -8.27 -17.19 10.94
CA ALA A 87 -9.72 -17.23 10.74
C ALA A 87 -10.14 -18.27 9.70
N ARG A 88 -9.52 -18.28 8.52
CA ARG A 88 -9.87 -19.24 7.46
C ARG A 88 -9.29 -20.63 7.67
N GLN A 89 -8.12 -20.74 8.30
CA GLN A 89 -7.56 -22.04 8.63
C GLN A 89 -8.45 -22.81 9.62
N GLY A 90 -9.05 -22.13 10.60
CA GLY A 90 -10.02 -22.74 11.51
C GLY A 90 -11.35 -23.11 10.85
N GLU A 91 -11.77 -22.36 9.84
CA GLU A 91 -13.04 -22.57 9.13
C GLU A 91 -12.96 -23.67 8.05
N PHE A 92 -11.82 -23.79 7.36
CA PHE A 92 -11.64 -24.69 6.21
C PHE A 92 -10.42 -25.63 6.38
N PRO A 93 -10.56 -26.72 7.15
CA PRO A 93 -9.47 -27.67 7.38
C PRO A 93 -9.18 -28.60 6.19
N LEU A 94 -10.09 -28.70 5.22
CA LEU A 94 -9.99 -29.58 4.05
C LEU A 94 -10.26 -28.82 2.76
N CYS A 95 -9.65 -29.26 1.66
CA CYS A 95 -9.93 -28.69 0.35
C CYS A 95 -11.20 -29.32 -0.24
N ASP A 96 -12.25 -28.52 -0.35
CA ASP A 96 -13.53 -28.90 -0.94
C ASP A 96 -14.15 -27.77 -1.75
N THR A 97 -15.39 -27.94 -2.19
CA THR A 97 -16.11 -26.91 -2.96
C THR A 97 -16.32 -25.62 -2.16
N ALA A 98 -16.52 -25.72 -0.84
CA ALA A 98 -16.75 -24.55 0.00
C ALA A 98 -15.46 -23.75 0.19
N SER A 99 -14.33 -24.42 0.45
CA SER A 99 -13.02 -23.75 0.58
C SER A 99 -12.59 -23.09 -0.73
N ARG A 100 -12.78 -23.75 -1.89
CA ARG A 100 -12.50 -23.15 -3.20
C ARG A 100 -13.38 -21.93 -3.49
N LYS A 101 -14.65 -21.97 -3.08
CA LYS A 101 -15.54 -20.81 -3.21
C LYS A 101 -15.09 -19.66 -2.31
N ALA A 102 -14.72 -19.95 -1.07
CA ALA A 102 -14.18 -18.96 -0.14
C ALA A 102 -12.88 -18.34 -0.68
N GLU A 103 -12.00 -19.15 -1.31
CA GLU A 103 -10.75 -18.68 -1.92
C GLU A 103 -11.05 -17.64 -3.01
N GLN A 104 -11.97 -17.96 -3.92
CA GLN A 104 -12.38 -17.03 -4.98
C GLN A 104 -13.00 -15.74 -4.41
N GLN A 105 -13.79 -15.83 -3.35
CA GLN A 105 -14.37 -14.65 -2.69
C GLN A 105 -13.29 -13.78 -2.04
N SER A 106 -12.34 -14.39 -1.35
CA SER A 106 -11.21 -13.70 -0.73
C SER A 106 -10.35 -12.99 -1.80
N ALA A 107 -10.02 -13.67 -2.90
CA ALA A 107 -9.28 -13.09 -4.01
C ALA A 107 -10.00 -11.87 -4.64
N ARG A 108 -11.32 -11.98 -4.89
CA ARG A 108 -12.13 -10.88 -5.42
C ARG A 108 -12.16 -9.68 -4.45
N LYS A 109 -12.31 -9.93 -3.15
CA LYS A 109 -12.29 -8.88 -2.12
C LYS A 109 -10.93 -8.19 -2.09
N GLY A 110 -9.83 -8.95 -2.12
CA GLY A 110 -8.47 -8.41 -2.15
C GLY A 110 -8.23 -7.54 -3.39
N GLN A 111 -8.67 -7.99 -4.57
CA GLN A 111 -8.59 -7.22 -5.80
C GLN A 111 -9.37 -5.90 -5.70
N ALA A 112 -10.58 -5.93 -5.14
CA ALA A 112 -11.39 -4.72 -4.97
C ALA A 112 -10.74 -3.71 -4.01
N LEU A 113 -10.14 -4.17 -2.91
CA LEU A 113 -9.40 -3.32 -1.97
C LEU A 113 -8.16 -2.70 -2.62
N ALA A 114 -7.36 -3.50 -3.32
CA ALA A 114 -6.18 -3.04 -4.04
C ALA A 114 -6.53 -2.00 -5.12
N LEU A 115 -7.64 -2.22 -5.85
CA LEU A 115 -8.12 -1.27 -6.84
C LEU A 115 -8.48 0.08 -6.20
N LYS A 116 -9.20 0.09 -5.08
CA LYS A 116 -9.56 1.32 -4.37
C LYS A 116 -8.31 2.09 -3.92
N LEU A 117 -7.33 1.41 -3.33
CA LEU A 117 -6.05 2.01 -2.94
C LEU A 117 -5.31 2.64 -4.14
N SER A 118 -5.30 1.94 -5.29
CA SER A 118 -4.67 2.46 -6.51
C SER A 118 -5.37 3.70 -7.09
N GLN A 119 -6.70 3.77 -6.94
CA GLN A 119 -7.48 4.93 -7.41
C GLN A 119 -7.19 6.16 -6.55
N SER A 120 -7.09 6.00 -5.24
CA SER A 120 -6.76 7.11 -4.33
C SER A 120 -5.37 7.68 -4.63
N MET A 121 -4.36 6.84 -4.86
CA MET A 121 -3.01 7.31 -5.25
C MET A 121 -3.01 8.14 -6.55
N ARG A 122 -3.81 7.74 -7.55
CA ARG A 122 -3.91 8.50 -8.82
C ARG A 122 -4.56 9.88 -8.62
N VAL A 123 -5.50 10.01 -7.69
CA VAL A 123 -6.15 11.29 -7.40
C VAL A 123 -5.15 12.25 -6.75
N VAL A 124 -4.38 11.78 -5.77
CA VAL A 124 -3.33 12.57 -5.11
C VAL A 124 -2.33 13.09 -6.14
N GLN A 125 -1.80 12.20 -6.99
CA GLN A 125 -0.81 12.58 -8.01
C GLN A 125 -1.35 13.61 -9.01
N ARG A 126 -2.64 13.51 -9.40
CA ARG A 126 -3.26 14.50 -10.29
C ARG A 126 -3.38 15.86 -9.62
N GLY A 127 -3.79 15.90 -8.35
CA GLY A 127 -3.90 17.15 -7.58
C GLY A 127 -2.57 17.90 -7.46
N GLU A 128 -1.48 17.15 -7.25
CA GLU A 128 -0.12 17.71 -7.15
C GLU A 128 0.41 18.27 -8.48
N THR A 129 -0.04 17.71 -9.61
CA THR A 129 0.36 18.17 -10.96
C THR A 129 -0.51 19.28 -11.55
N ALA A 130 -1.62 19.65 -10.90
CA ALA A 130 -2.44 20.76 -11.36
C ALA A 130 -1.71 22.09 -11.04
N PRO A 131 -1.32 22.89 -12.04
CA PRO A 131 -0.70 24.18 -11.75
C PRO A 131 -1.69 25.06 -10.98
N ASP A 132 -1.21 25.69 -9.90
CA ASP A 132 -1.80 26.89 -9.30
C ASP A 132 -1.75 28.02 -10.35
N SER A 133 -2.62 27.94 -11.35
CA SER A 133 -2.82 28.98 -12.33
C SER A 133 -4.31 29.01 -12.63
N MET A 134 -5.03 29.72 -11.77
CA MET A 134 -6.18 30.58 -12.11
C MET A 134 -6.31 31.63 -11.01
N ALA A 135 -5.23 32.36 -10.75
CA ALA A 135 -5.24 33.55 -9.90
C ALA A 135 -4.33 34.63 -10.51
N GLU A 136 -4.60 35.02 -11.76
CA GLU A 136 -4.12 36.30 -12.29
C GLU A 136 -5.32 37.17 -12.67
N ILE A 137 -5.79 37.88 -11.65
CA ILE A 137 -6.23 39.28 -11.63
C ILE A 137 -6.74 39.82 -12.99
N VAL A 138 -8.07 39.97 -13.10
CA VAL A 138 -8.67 40.96 -14.00
C VAL A 138 -9.72 41.79 -13.25
N ALA A 139 -9.27 42.94 -12.74
CA ALA A 139 -9.93 44.25 -12.70
C ALA A 139 -9.03 45.23 -11.89
N PRO A 140 -9.02 46.56 -12.10
CA PRO A 140 -9.95 47.39 -12.88
C PRO A 140 -9.29 48.44 -13.81
N ARG A 141 -10.05 48.93 -14.80
CA ARG A 141 -10.30 50.37 -15.08
C ARG A 141 -11.38 50.52 -16.13
#